data_AF-A0A7S4R8J8-F1
#
_entry.id   AF-A0A7S4R8J8-F1
#
_cell.length_a   1.000
_cell.length_b   1.000
_cell.length_c   1.000
_cell.angle_alpha   90.00
_cell.angle_beta   90.00
_cell.angle_gamma   90.00
#
_symmetry.space_group_name_H-M   'P 1'
#
loop_
_entity.id
_entity.type
_entity.pdbx_description
1 polymer ?
#
loop_
_entity_poly.entity_id
_entity_poly.type
_entity_poly.pdbx_seq_one_letter_code
_entity_poly.pdbx_strand_id
1 'polypeptide(L)'
;NRVEQFNGVIIETTGLADPAPVCQTFFIDEDIQEKYKLDSVITVVDTKYILERLAEEKPEGVENESVEQVVFADKILLNKIDLAENEDHLKKIESKLKSLNPTASIQRCKHSQINPNDILNIGAFELKRVLDFDPEF
;
A
#
# COMPACT_ATOMS: atom_id res chain seq x y z
N ASN A 1 -1.61 28.26 -10.42
CA ASN A 1 -0.86 27.86 -9.21
C ASN A 1 0.27 26.93 -9.61
N ARG A 2 1.47 27.49 -9.77
CA ARG A 2 2.69 26.70 -9.93
C ARG A 2 3.25 26.52 -8.52
N VAL A 3 3.50 25.28 -8.10
CA VAL A 3 4.14 25.04 -6.79
C VAL A 3 5.61 25.41 -6.95
N GLU A 4 6.05 26.51 -6.32
CA GLU A 4 7.42 27.01 -6.45
C GLU A 4 8.42 26.24 -5.57
N GLN A 5 7.96 25.62 -4.48
CA GLN A 5 8.78 24.77 -3.61
C GLN A 5 7.92 23.74 -2.87
N PHE A 6 8.36 22.48 -2.83
CA PHE A 6 7.74 21.40 -2.05
C PHE A 6 8.83 20.46 -1.51
N ASN A 7 8.53 19.75 -0.41
CA ASN A 7 9.47 18.83 0.24
C ASN A 7 9.16 17.35 -0.02
N GLY A 8 8.05 17.05 -0.70
CA GLY A 8 7.64 15.70 -1.02
C GLY A 8 6.49 15.68 -2.01
N VAL A 9 6.30 14.53 -2.64
CA VAL A 9 5.22 14.27 -3.60
C VAL A 9 4.42 13.09 -3.08
N ILE A 10 3.10 13.22 -3.07
CA ILE A 10 2.19 12.10 -2.85
C ILE A 10 1.63 11.72 -4.22
N ILE A 11 1.81 10.48 -4.61
CA ILE A 11 1.27 9.92 -5.84
C ILE A 11 0.04 9.09 -5.46
N GLU A 12 -1.13 9.52 -5.88
CA GLU A 12 -2.35 8.72 -5.79
C GLU A 12 -2.45 7.87 -7.05
N THR A 13 -2.50 6.55 -6.88
CA THR A 13 -2.84 5.62 -7.97
C THR A 13 -4.36 5.49 -8.03
N THR A 14 -4.95 5.57 -9.22
CA THR A 14 -6.41 5.52 -9.35
C THR A 14 -6.93 4.10 -9.19
N GLY A 15 -7.93 3.90 -8.33
CA GLY A 15 -8.68 2.63 -8.23
C GLY A 15 -7.80 1.43 -7.85
N LEU A 16 -7.84 0.39 -8.68
CA LEU A 16 -7.07 -0.86 -8.52
C LEU A 16 -5.75 -0.84 -9.29
N ALA A 17 -5.16 0.34 -9.48
CA ALA A 17 -3.89 0.46 -10.16
C ALA A 17 -2.79 -0.29 -9.42
N ASP A 18 -1.97 -0.98 -10.20
CA ASP A 18 -0.77 -1.67 -9.75
C ASP A 18 0.30 -0.65 -9.28
N PRO A 19 0.79 -0.75 -8.04
CA PRO A 19 1.86 0.11 -7.54
C PRO A 19 3.22 -0.17 -8.17
N ALA A 20 3.46 -1.34 -8.76
CA ALA A 20 4.79 -1.76 -9.22
C ALA A 20 5.38 -0.82 -10.29
N PRO A 21 4.70 -0.49 -11.41
CA PRO A 21 5.27 0.37 -12.45
C PRO A 21 5.59 1.79 -11.95
N VAL A 22 4.80 2.29 -11.00
CA VAL A 22 5.07 3.59 -10.36
C VAL A 22 6.34 3.50 -9.52
N CYS A 23 6.52 2.43 -8.75
CA CYS A 23 7.72 2.22 -7.94
C CYS A 23 8.97 2.02 -8.83
N GLN A 24 8.88 1.24 -9.91
CA GLN A 24 9.96 0.99 -10.86
C GLN A 24 10.54 2.28 -11.45
N THR A 25 9.69 3.28 -11.69
CA THR A 25 10.13 4.59 -12.20
C THR A 25 11.19 5.23 -11.28
N PHE A 26 11.12 5.02 -9.96
CA PHE A 26 12.11 5.52 -9.01
C PHE A 26 13.44 4.73 -9.02
N PHE A 27 13.52 3.60 -9.71
CA PHE A 27 14.71 2.74 -9.78
C PHE A 27 15.33 2.65 -11.18
N ILE A 28 14.57 2.97 -12.23
CA ILE A 28 15.01 2.88 -13.62
C ILE A 28 15.33 4.26 -14.21
N ASP A 29 14.60 5.30 -13.80
CA ASP A 29 14.78 6.64 -14.34
C ASP A 29 15.85 7.42 -13.54
N GLU A 30 17.02 7.61 -14.16
CA GLU A 30 18.17 8.32 -13.57
C GLU A 30 17.79 9.75 -13.12
N ASP A 31 16.95 10.43 -13.92
CA ASP A 31 16.50 11.79 -13.69
C ASP A 31 15.61 11.90 -12.44
N ILE A 32 14.82 10.86 -12.17
CA ILE A 32 14.02 10.71 -10.95
C ILE A 32 14.90 10.33 -9.77
N GLN A 33 15.84 9.38 -9.93
CA GLN A 33 16.75 8.94 -8.86
C GLN A 33 17.62 10.07 -8.31
N GLU A 34 18.09 10.97 -9.17
CA GLU A 34 18.89 12.12 -8.75
C GLU A 34 18.09 13.13 -7.90
N LYS A 35 16.76 13.18 -8.07
CA LYS A 35 15.91 14.23 -7.49
C LYS A 35 15.00 13.73 -6.37
N TYR A 36 14.65 12.45 -6.38
CA TYR A 36 13.65 11.86 -5.50
C TYR A 36 14.11 10.51 -4.95
N LYS A 37 13.59 10.19 -3.78
CA LYS A 37 13.66 8.86 -3.19
C LYS A 37 12.24 8.40 -2.88
N LEU A 38 11.92 7.16 -3.24
CA LEU A 38 10.66 6.55 -2.83
C LEU A 38 10.69 6.32 -1.31
N ASP A 39 9.78 6.97 -0.59
CA ASP A 39 9.72 6.93 0.87
C ASP A 39 9.01 5.68 1.38
N SER A 40 7.79 5.47 0.90
CA SER A 40 6.92 4.37 1.32
C SER A 40 5.74 4.20 0.35
N VAL A 41 5.21 2.97 0.29
CA VAL A 41 3.93 2.63 -0.34
C VAL A 41 2.88 2.45 0.75
N ILE A 42 1.85 3.28 0.71
CA ILE A 42 0.75 3.28 1.69
C ILE A 42 -0.52 2.74 1.05
N THR A 43 -1.06 1.65 1.59
CA THR A 43 -2.30 1.05 1.09
C THR A 43 -3.45 1.31 2.08
N VAL A 44 -4.51 1.98 1.62
CA VAL A 44 -5.71 2.22 2.43
C VAL A 44 -6.71 1.11 2.18
N VAL A 45 -7.05 0.37 3.23
CA VAL A 45 -7.92 -0.80 3.17
C VAL A 45 -9.29 -0.49 3.74
N ASP A 46 -10.35 -0.86 3.01
CA ASP A 46 -11.72 -0.82 3.50
C ASP A 46 -12.03 -2.07 4.32
N THR A 47 -12.15 -1.91 5.64
CA THR A 47 -12.49 -2.99 6.59
C THR A 47 -13.73 -3.78 6.17
N LYS A 48 -14.74 -3.12 5.57
CA LYS A 48 -16.01 -3.77 5.25
C LYS A 48 -15.91 -4.78 4.11
N TYR A 49 -15.04 -4.52 3.13
CA TYR A 49 -15.04 -5.26 1.87
C TYR A 49 -13.73 -6.02 1.59
N ILE A 50 -12.67 -5.78 2.36
CA ILE A 50 -11.34 -6.31 2.04
C ILE A 50 -11.28 -7.84 1.95
N LEU A 51 -11.93 -8.57 2.85
CA LEU A 51 -11.89 -10.04 2.80
C LEU A 51 -12.53 -10.60 1.53
N GLU A 52 -13.57 -9.95 1.03
CA GLU A 52 -14.24 -10.30 -0.23
C GLU A 52 -13.32 -10.01 -1.41
N ARG A 53 -12.71 -8.81 -1.46
CA ARG A 53 -11.79 -8.41 -2.53
C ARG A 53 -10.57 -9.33 -2.62
N LEU A 54 -9.99 -9.69 -1.47
CA LEU A 54 -8.84 -10.61 -1.40
C LEU A 54 -9.20 -12.07 -1.74
N ALA A 55 -10.48 -12.44 -1.68
CA ALA A 55 -10.96 -13.78 -2.02
C ALA A 55 -11.54 -13.86 -3.44
N GLU A 56 -11.57 -12.74 -4.17
CA GLU A 56 -12.09 -12.67 -5.53
C GLU A 56 -11.21 -13.52 -6.45
N GLU A 57 -11.80 -14.57 -7.02
CA GLU A 57 -11.17 -15.41 -8.03
C GLU A 57 -11.07 -14.65 -9.34
N LYS A 58 -9.84 -14.52 -9.85
CA LYS A 58 -9.57 -13.89 -11.14
C LYS A 58 -9.41 -14.97 -12.23
N PRO A 59 -9.66 -14.64 -13.50
CA PRO A 59 -9.33 -15.52 -14.62
C PRO A 59 -7.85 -15.95 -14.59
N GLU A 60 -7.56 -17.10 -15.19
CA GLU A 60 -6.19 -17.59 -15.29
C GLU A 60 -5.27 -16.55 -15.96
N GLY A 61 -4.12 -16.28 -15.35
CA GLY A 61 -3.16 -15.28 -15.81
C GLY A 61 -3.52 -13.83 -15.48
N VAL A 62 -4.57 -13.59 -14.69
CA VAL A 62 -4.93 -12.25 -14.20
C VAL A 62 -4.66 -12.20 -12.69
N GLU A 63 -3.81 -11.26 -12.28
CA GLU A 63 -3.49 -11.03 -10.87
C GLU A 63 -4.65 -10.33 -10.15
N ASN A 64 -4.77 -10.61 -8.85
CA ASN A 64 -5.74 -9.92 -8.01
C ASN A 64 -5.11 -8.62 -7.51
N GLU A 65 -5.58 -7.49 -8.04
CA GLU A 65 -5.01 -6.18 -7.79
C GLU A 65 -5.06 -5.79 -6.29
N SER A 66 -6.06 -6.29 -5.55
CA SER A 66 -6.14 -6.05 -4.10
C SER A 66 -5.09 -6.84 -3.31
N VAL A 67 -4.68 -8.01 -3.82
CA VAL A 67 -3.57 -8.78 -3.25
C VAL A 67 -2.26 -8.04 -3.53
N GLU A 68 -2.03 -7.64 -4.77
CA GLU A 68 -0.84 -6.88 -5.19
C GLU A 68 -0.65 -5.62 -4.34
N GLN A 69 -1.68 -4.79 -4.22
CA GLN A 69 -1.63 -3.58 -3.40
C GLN A 69 -1.32 -3.85 -1.91
N VAL A 70 -1.78 -4.97 -1.36
CA VAL A 70 -1.48 -5.36 0.03
C VAL A 70 -0.04 -5.85 0.15
N VAL A 71 0.47 -6.60 -0.82
CA VAL A 71 1.84 -7.13 -0.80
C VAL A 71 2.86 -6.03 -1.02
N PHE A 72 2.58 -5.07 -1.90
CA PHE A 72 3.46 -3.93 -2.13
C PHE A 72 3.49 -2.90 -0.99
N ALA A 73 2.49 -2.88 -0.11
CA ALA A 73 2.42 -1.94 0.99
C ALA A 73 3.61 -2.04 1.95
N ASP A 74 4.23 -0.90 2.30
CA ASP A 74 5.08 -0.80 3.50
C ASP A 74 4.22 -0.58 4.75
N LYS A 75 3.07 0.07 4.56
CA LYS A 75 2.10 0.34 5.62
C LYS A 75 0.68 0.27 5.11
N ILE A 76 -0.16 -0.39 5.89
CA ILE A 76 -1.59 -0.55 5.62
C ILE A 76 -2.38 0.30 6.61
N LEU A 77 -3.21 1.19 6.08
CA LEU A 77 -4.22 1.91 6.86
C LEU A 77 -5.52 1.10 6.81
N LEU A 78 -5.79 0.31 7.85
CA LEU A 78 -7.05 -0.42 7.98
C LEU A 78 -8.15 0.56 8.38
N ASN A 79 -8.84 1.11 7.39
CA ASN A 79 -9.79 2.19 7.52
C ASN A 79 -11.23 1.68 7.66
N LYS A 80 -12.12 2.55 8.13
CA LYS A 80 -13.55 2.27 8.38
C LYS A 80 -13.74 1.17 9.42
N ILE A 81 -12.90 1.16 10.46
CA ILE A 81 -13.01 0.17 11.55
C ILE A 81 -14.35 0.21 12.28
N ASP A 82 -15.08 1.32 12.19
CA ASP A 82 -16.43 1.47 12.72
C ASP A 82 -17.49 0.70 11.92
N LEU A 83 -17.15 0.20 10.74
CA LEU A 83 -17.99 -0.71 9.96
C LEU A 83 -17.65 -2.19 10.22
N ALA A 84 -16.68 -2.48 11.08
CA ALA A 84 -16.40 -3.84 11.51
C ALA A 84 -17.56 -4.39 12.36
N GLU A 85 -17.82 -5.69 12.22
CA GLU A 85 -18.88 -6.37 12.98
C GLU A 85 -18.54 -6.44 14.48
N ASN A 86 -17.27 -6.70 14.78
CA ASN A 86 -16.72 -6.80 16.14
C ASN A 86 -15.17 -6.83 16.06
N GLU A 87 -14.52 -6.89 17.22
CA GLU A 87 -13.06 -6.98 17.31
C GLU A 87 -12.47 -8.24 16.68
N ASP A 88 -13.19 -9.36 16.68
CA ASP A 88 -12.70 -10.60 16.08
C ASP A 88 -12.72 -10.53 14.55
N HIS A 89 -13.66 -9.78 13.95
CA HIS A 89 -13.64 -9.46 12.53
C HIS A 89 -12.39 -8.63 12.18
N LEU A 90 -12.04 -7.61 12.97
CA LEU A 90 -10.82 -6.83 12.77
C LEU A 90 -9.56 -7.71 12.84
N LYS A 91 -9.44 -8.56 13.87
CA LYS A 91 -8.30 -9.49 14.00
C LYS A 91 -8.20 -10.46 12.83
N LYS A 92 -9.35 -10.94 12.31
CA LYS A 92 -9.39 -11.82 11.13
C LYS A 92 -8.83 -11.09 9.90
N ILE A 93 -9.23 -9.84 9.69
CA ILE A 93 -8.71 -9.00 8.59
C ILE A 93 -7.21 -8.82 8.75
N GLU A 94 -6.75 -8.39 9.93
CA GLU A 94 -5.32 -8.18 10.20
C GLU A 94 -4.50 -9.44 10.01
N SER A 95 -5.01 -10.59 10.46
CA SER A 95 -4.37 -11.89 10.25
C SER A 95 -4.27 -12.25 8.77
N LYS A 96 -5.32 -11.99 7.97
CA LYS A 96 -5.29 -12.21 6.52
C LYS A 96 -4.30 -11.27 5.83
N LEU A 97 -4.31 -9.98 6.15
CA LEU A 97 -3.36 -9.00 5.62
C LEU A 97 -1.92 -9.39 5.97
N LYS A 98 -1.66 -9.79 7.22
CA LYS A 98 -0.34 -10.26 7.66
C LYS A 98 0.10 -11.57 7.01
N SER A 99 -0.84 -12.45 6.64
CA SER A 99 -0.50 -13.67 5.90
C SER A 99 -0.03 -13.39 4.47
N LEU A 100 -0.50 -12.29 3.87
CA LEU A 100 -0.06 -11.83 2.54
C LEU A 100 1.23 -11.00 2.65
N ASN A 101 1.28 -10.08 3.61
CA ASN A 101 2.42 -9.20 3.83
C ASN A 101 2.80 -9.16 5.32
N PRO A 102 3.72 -10.03 5.77
CA PRO A 102 4.15 -10.07 7.16
C PRO A 102 4.85 -8.78 7.62
N THR A 103 5.48 -8.08 6.68
CA THR A 103 6.35 -6.93 6.96
C THR A 103 5.57 -5.62 7.12
N ALA A 104 4.45 -5.45 6.41
CA ALA A 104 3.68 -4.21 6.45
C ALA A 104 3.15 -3.91 7.84
N SER A 105 3.40 -2.70 8.35
CA SER A 105 2.74 -2.24 9.57
C SER A 105 1.25 -2.00 9.30
N ILE A 106 0.38 -2.31 10.26
CA ILE A 106 -1.07 -2.09 10.12
C ILE A 106 -1.50 -1.05 11.16
N GLN A 107 -2.16 0.01 10.70
CA GLN A 107 -2.73 1.06 11.54
C GLN A 107 -4.24 1.12 11.33
N ARG A 108 -5.00 0.81 12.38
CA ARG A 108 -6.45 0.98 12.41
C ARG A 108 -6.81 2.46 12.38
N CYS A 109 -7.78 2.84 11.56
CA CYS A 109 -8.29 4.20 11.53
C CYS A 109 -9.77 4.28 11.11
N LYS A 110 -10.38 5.43 11.38
CA LYS A 110 -11.73 5.77 10.97
C LYS A 110 -11.68 7.06 10.15
N HIS A 111 -12.39 7.10 9.02
CA HIS A 111 -12.37 8.23 8.08
C HIS A 111 -10.96 8.64 7.64
N SER A 112 -10.02 7.69 7.59
CA SER A 112 -8.59 7.92 7.32
C SER A 112 -7.93 8.95 8.25
N GLN A 113 -8.48 9.15 9.46
CA GLN A 113 -7.88 10.03 10.45
C GLN A 113 -6.66 9.34 11.06
N ILE A 114 -5.49 9.87 10.71
CA ILE A 114 -4.17 9.41 11.15
C ILE A 114 -3.27 10.64 11.38
N ASN A 115 -2.14 10.46 12.07
CA ASN A 115 -1.11 11.49 12.10
C ASN A 115 -0.32 11.43 10.79
N PRO A 116 -0.18 12.53 10.02
CA PRO A 116 0.61 12.51 8.78
C PRO A 116 2.05 12.01 8.95
N ASN A 117 2.65 12.23 10.13
CA ASN A 117 3.99 11.73 10.44
C ASN A 117 4.07 10.20 10.52
N ASP A 118 2.92 9.52 10.60
CA ASP A 118 2.85 8.05 10.58
C ASP A 118 3.02 7.48 9.17
N ILE A 119 2.88 8.29 8.12
CA ILE A 119 2.93 7.84 6.71
C ILE A 119 3.85 8.67 5.81
N LEU A 120 4.27 9.87 6.23
CA LEU A 120 5.16 10.74 5.45
C LEU A 120 6.58 10.68 6.01
N ASN A 121 7.56 10.50 5.13
CA ASN A 121 8.98 10.52 5.44
C ASN A 121 9.36 9.46 6.50
N ILE A 122 8.77 8.27 6.39
CA ILE A 122 9.01 7.15 7.31
C ILE A 122 10.15 6.23 6.83
N GLY A 123 10.63 6.40 5.59
CA GLY A 123 11.74 5.67 5.01
C GLY A 123 11.55 4.16 4.96
N ALA A 124 10.30 3.72 4.79
CA ALA A 124 9.92 2.31 4.93
C ALA A 124 10.13 1.48 3.67
N PHE A 125 10.29 2.12 2.50
CA PHE A 125 10.46 1.39 1.25
C PHE A 125 11.77 0.61 1.20
N GLU A 126 11.68 -0.69 0.95
CA GLU A 126 12.82 -1.59 0.75
C GLU A 126 12.73 -2.31 -0.59
N LEU A 127 13.64 -1.99 -1.53
CA LEU A 127 13.67 -2.62 -2.86
C LEU A 127 13.83 -4.15 -2.78
N LYS A 128 14.63 -4.64 -1.84
CA LYS A 128 14.83 -6.07 -1.64
C LYS A 128 13.52 -6.81 -1.37
N ARG A 129 12.64 -6.21 -0.57
CA ARG A 129 11.33 -6.80 -0.25
C ARG A 129 10.47 -6.95 -1.49
N VAL A 130 10.52 -5.96 -2.38
CA VAL A 130 9.78 -5.99 -3.64
C VAL A 130 10.33 -7.09 -4.56
N LEU A 131 11.65 -7.16 -4.74
CA LEU A 131 12.31 -8.20 -5.55
C LEU A 131 12.10 -9.63 -5.02
N ASP A 132 11.94 -9.79 -3.70
CA ASP A 132 11.63 -11.09 -3.09
C ASP A 132 10.19 -11.56 -3.45
N PHE A 133 9.30 -10.64 -3.82
CA PHE A 133 7.92 -10.93 -4.23
C PHE A 133 7.74 -10.98 -5.74
N ASP A 134 8.28 -9.98 -6.44
CA ASP A 134 8.31 -9.88 -7.90
C ASP A 134 9.77 -9.79 -8.36
N PRO A 135 10.39 -10.94 -8.73
CA PRO A 135 11.77 -10.95 -9.21
C PRO A 135 12.00 -10.26 -10.55
N GLU A 136 10.93 -9.95 -11.30
CA GLU A 136 11.00 -9.23 -12.56
C GLU A 136 10.83 -7.71 -12.38
N PHE A 137 10.69 -7.25 -11.13
CA PHE A 137 10.59 -5.84 -10.76
C PHE A 137 11.80 -4.98 -11.18
#